data_AF-A0A7C1C3L3-F1
#
_entry.id   AF-A0A7C1C3L3-F1
#
_cell.length_a   1.000
_cell.length_b   1.000
_cell.length_c   1.000
_cell.angle_alpha   90.00
_cell.angle_beta   90.00
_cell.angle_gamma   90.00
#
_symmetry.space_group_name_H-M   'P 1'
#
loop_
_entity.id
_entity.type
_entity.pdbx_description
1 polymer ?
#
loop_
_entity_poly.entity_id
_entity_poly.type
_entity_poly.pdbx_seq_one_letter_code
_entity_poly.pdbx_strand_id
1 'polypeptide(L)' 'NNIEVAEIHDHFKDSTIVNVYFVVETDGRISNVTAPDSVCFGCNEEAVKLVQKMPKWKPGIQWGKTVRVSYNLPIKFSLN' A
#
# COMPACT_ATOMS: atom_id res chain seq x y z
N ASN A 1 -21.54 -1.13 -34.88
CA ASN A 1 -21.71 -1.55 -33.48
C ASN A 1 -20.44 -1.23 -32.73
N ASN A 2 -20.60 -0.26 -31.83
CA ASN A 2 -19.61 0.20 -30.89
C ASN A 2 -19.59 -0.78 -29.71
N ILE A 3 -18.42 -0.96 -29.09
CA ILE A 3 -18.17 -1.72 -27.85
C ILE A 3 -17.98 -3.23 -28.07
N GLU A 4 -16.73 -3.69 -28.23
CA GLU A 4 -16.28 -5.02 -27.73
C GLU A 4 -14.75 -5.23 -27.82
N VAL A 5 -14.00 -4.44 -28.59
CA VAL A 5 -12.52 -4.58 -28.66
C VAL A 5 -11.74 -3.71 -27.65
N ALA A 6 -12.32 -3.49 -26.47
CA ALA A 6 -11.56 -3.04 -25.30
C ALA A 6 -10.89 -4.23 -24.55
N GLU A 7 -11.10 -5.45 -25.07
CA GLU A 7 -10.39 -6.64 -24.64
C GLU A 7 -9.07 -6.75 -25.41
N ILE A 8 -7.99 -7.14 -24.72
CA ILE A 8 -6.66 -7.51 -25.25
C ILE A 8 -5.68 -6.36 -25.54
N HIS A 9 -5.61 -5.31 -24.71
CA HIS A 9 -4.37 -4.54 -24.52
C HIS A 9 -4.21 -4.09 -23.06
N ASP A 10 -4.58 -4.94 -22.10
CA ASP A 10 -3.91 -4.88 -20.80
C ASP A 10 -2.49 -5.37 -21.06
N HIS A 11 -1.58 -4.43 -21.36
CA HIS A 11 -0.15 -4.69 -21.33
C HIS A 11 0.10 -5.44 -20.03
N PHE A 12 0.38 -6.75 -20.12
CA PHE A 12 0.66 -7.59 -18.97
C PHE A 12 1.78 -6.90 -18.20
N LYS A 13 1.40 -6.19 -17.13
CA LYS A 13 2.33 -5.35 -16.42
C LYS A 13 3.12 -6.31 -15.56
N ASP A 14 4.30 -6.72 -16.03
CA ASP A 14 5.20 -7.66 -15.34
C ASP A 14 5.41 -7.27 -13.86
N SER A 15 5.23 -5.99 -13.55
CA SER A 15 5.07 -5.55 -12.17
C SER A 15 4.11 -4.37 -11.99
N THR A 16 3.38 -4.42 -10.89
CA THR A 16 2.44 -3.38 -10.44
C THR A 16 2.85 -2.86 -9.07
N ILE A 17 2.68 -1.56 -8.82
CA ILE A 17 2.95 -0.93 -7.53
C ILE A 17 1.61 -0.58 -6.88
N VAL A 18 1.43 -1.01 -5.64
CA VAL A 18 0.32 -0.59 -4.78
C VAL A 18 0.87 0.33 -3.71
N ASN A 19 0.35 1.55 -3.62
CA ASN A 19 0.69 2.47 -2.54
C ASN A 19 -0.19 2.20 -1.32
N VAL A 20 0.45 1.94 -0.18
CA VAL A 20 -0.24 1.72 1.10
C VAL A 20 0.03 2.88 2.04
N TYR A 21 -1.05 3.54 2.46
CA TYR A 21 -1.02 4.65 3.40
C TYR A 21 -1.36 4.15 4.80
N PHE A 22 -0.58 4.53 5.79
CA PHE A 22 -0.82 4.16 7.19
C PHE A 22 -0.20 5.18 8.15
N VAL A 23 -0.52 5.05 9.43
CA VAL A 23 0.06 5.86 10.51
C VAL A 23 0.91 4.96 11.40
N VAL A 24 2.12 5.43 11.71
CA VAL A 24 2.93 4.90 12.80
C VAL A 24 2.66 5.74 14.03
N GLU A 25 2.06 5.13 15.05
CA GLU A 25 1.73 5.76 16.33
C GLU A 25 2.98 6.01 17.18
N THR A 26 2.84 6.81 18.23
CA THR A 26 3.96 7.17 19.13
C THR A 26 4.57 5.98 19.87
N ASP A 27 3.85 4.86 19.97
CA ASP A 27 4.33 3.60 20.56
C ASP A 27 4.83 2.59 19.51
N GLY A 28 4.89 3.01 18.25
CA GLY A 28 5.33 2.24 17.11
C GLY A 28 4.29 1.31 16.50
N ARG A 29 3.05 1.25 17.02
CA ARG A 29 1.98 0.47 16.36
C ARG A 29 1.60 1.10 15.02
N ILE A 30 1.18 0.24 14.10
CA ILE A 30 0.64 0.67 12.80
C ILE A 30 -0.88 0.78 12.92
N SER A 31 -1.46 1.87 12.43
CA SER A 31 -2.89 2.14 12.41
C SER A 31 -3.32 2.76 11.07
N ASN A 32 -4.63 2.86 10.83
CA ASN A 32 -5.23 3.53 9.66
C ASN A 32 -4.66 3.08 8.30
N VAL A 33 -4.46 1.77 8.13
CA VAL A 33 -3.89 1.18 6.90
C VAL A 33 -4.92 1.20 5.78
N THR A 34 -4.58 1.80 4.64
CA THR A 34 -5.44 1.93 3.46
C THR A 34 -4.64 1.81 2.17
N ALA A 35 -5.24 1.26 1.12
CA ALA A 35 -4.68 1.20 -0.23
C ALA A 35 -5.78 1.62 -1.22
N PRO A 36 -5.91 2.93 -1.52
CA PRO A 36 -7.01 3.45 -2.35
C PRO A 36 -6.83 3.15 -3.85
N ASP A 37 -5.62 2.84 -4.29
CA ASP A 37 -5.30 2.68 -5.72
C ASP A 37 -5.83 1.34 -6.24
N SER A 38 -6.84 1.33 -7.11
CA SER A 38 -7.32 0.08 -7.73
C SER A 38 -6.42 -0.37 -8.89
N VAL A 39 -5.33 -1.09 -8.59
CA VAL A 39 -4.30 -1.42 -9.60
C VAL A 39 -4.33 -2.88 -10.06
N CYS A 40 -4.76 -3.81 -9.20
CA CYS A 40 -5.02 -5.20 -9.59
C CYS A 40 -5.97 -5.91 -8.64
N PHE A 41 -6.64 -6.96 -9.12
CA PHE A 41 -7.61 -7.72 -8.35
C PHE A 41 -6.95 -8.39 -7.13
N GLY A 42 -7.45 -8.12 -5.92
CA GLY A 42 -6.96 -8.71 -4.67
C GLY A 42 -5.64 -8.13 -4.12
N CYS A 43 -4.84 -7.44 -4.95
CA CYS A 43 -3.54 -6.89 -4.54
C CYS A 43 -3.63 -5.91 -3.36
N ASN A 44 -4.63 -5.04 -3.38
CA ASN A 44 -4.85 -4.05 -2.32
C ASN A 44 -5.14 -4.70 -0.98
N GLU A 45 -5.98 -5.73 -0.98
CA GLU A 45 -6.36 -6.44 0.23
C GLU A 45 -5.15 -7.13 0.86
N GLU A 46 -4.35 -7.82 0.03
CA GLU A 46 -3.14 -8.48 0.50
C GLU A 46 -2.06 -7.48 0.93
N ALA A 47 -1.92 -6.35 0.23
CA ALA A 47 -1.02 -5.26 0.61
C ALA A 47 -1.39 -4.69 2.00
N VAL A 48 -2.68 -4.45 2.25
CA VAL A 48 -3.19 -3.97 3.55
C VAL A 48 -2.93 -5.01 4.64
N LYS A 49 -3.24 -6.29 4.40
CA LYS A 49 -2.98 -7.37 5.36
C LYS A 49 -1.50 -7.51 5.69
N LEU A 50 -0.62 -7.36 4.71
CA LEU A 50 0.83 -7.42 4.92
C LEU A 50 1.29 -6.30 5.86
N VAL A 51 0.89 -5.07 5.60
CA VAL A 51 1.25 -3.91 6.42
C VAL A 51 0.68 -4.02 7.83
N GLN A 52 -0.56 -4.51 7.99
CA GLN A 52 -1.17 -4.74 9.31
C GLN A 52 -0.44 -5.80 10.16
N LYS A 53 0.24 -6.77 9.53
CA LYS A 53 1.00 -7.83 10.20
C LYS A 53 2.45 -7.45 10.52
N MET A 54 2.90 -6.29 10.05
CA MET A 54 4.26 -5.84 10.32
C MET A 54 4.49 -5.65 11.83
N PRO A 55 5.74 -5.83 12.31
CA PRO A 55 6.09 -5.52 13.68
C PRO A 55 5.92 -4.02 13.95
N LYS A 56 6.11 -3.60 15.20
CA LYS A 56 6.14 -2.17 15.54
C LYS A 56 7.26 -1.45 14.79
N TRP A 57 6.95 -0.28 14.26
CA TRP A 57 7.90 0.59 13.57
C TRP A 57 8.42 1.66 14.52
N LYS A 58 9.55 2.29 14.17
CA LYS A 58 10.09 3.40 14.95
C LYS A 58 9.23 4.66 14.70
N PRO A 59 8.67 5.29 15.74
CA PRO A 59 7.92 6.52 15.58
C PRO A 59 8.82 7.68 15.15
N GLY A 60 8.20 8.75 14.64
CA GLY A 60 8.89 9.99 14.37
C GLY A 60 9.28 10.72 15.65
N ILE A 61 10.37 11.50 15.57
CA ILE A 61 10.79 12.41 16.63
C ILE A 61 10.82 13.83 16.05
N GLN A 62 10.09 14.74 16.67
CA GLN A 62 10.11 16.16 16.34
C GLN A 62 10.40 16.97 17.60
N TRP A 63 11.47 17.77 17.57
CA TRP A 63 11.91 18.58 18.71
C TRP A 63 12.04 17.79 20.02
N GLY A 64 12.60 16.58 19.95
CA GLY A 64 12.79 15.70 21.11
C GLY A 64 11.51 15.02 21.61
N LYS A 65 10.36 15.26 20.97
CA LYS A 65 9.09 14.61 21.31
C LYS A 65 8.75 13.55 20.29
N THR A 66 8.27 12.41 20.78
CA THR A 66 7.74 11.35 19.93
C THR A 66 6.40 11.77 19.34
N VAL A 67 6.28 11.69 18.01
CA VAL A 67 5.09 12.09 17.26
C VAL A 67 4.62 10.95 16.36
N ARG A 68 3.30 10.89 16.13
CA ARG A 68 2.73 10.00 15.12
C ARG A 68 3.09 10.49 13.73
N VAL A 69 3.32 9.58 12.80
CA VAL A 69 3.75 9.89 11.43
C VAL A 69 2.91 9.14 10.42
N SER A 70 2.44 9.85 9.38
CA SER A 70 1.82 9.23 8.22
C SER A 70 2.88 8.77 7.23
N TYR A 71 2.75 7.53 6.76
CA TYR A 71 3.63 6.91 5.77
C TYR A 71 2.86 6.55 4.50
N ASN A 72 3.58 6.57 3.38
CA ASN A 72 3.18 5.94 2.12
C ASN A 72 4.26 4.91 1.76
N LEU A 73 3.90 3.63 1.70
CA LEU A 73 4.79 2.54 1.33
C LEU A 73 4.40 1.98 -0.04
N PRO A 74 5.24 2.15 -1.08
CA PRO A 74 5.03 1.49 -2.36
C PRO A 74 5.42 0.00 -2.27
N ILE A 75 4.47 -0.88 -2.54
CA ILE A 75 4.67 -2.33 -2.58
C ILE A 75 4.62 -2.79 -4.04
N LYS A 76 5.74 -3.36 -4.52
CA LYS A 76 5.85 -3.90 -5.88
C LYS A 76 5.39 -5.36 -5.91
N PHE A 77 4.31 -5.64 -6.62
CA PHE A 77 3.89 -6.98 -7.01
C PHE A 77 4.55 -7.32 -8.35
N SER A 78 5.18 -8.49 -8.46
CA SER A 78 5.73 -9.01 -9.71
C SER A 78 5.25 -10.45 -9.86
N LEU A 79 4.81 -10.82 -11.06
CA LEU A 79 4.48 -12.21 -11.39
C LEU A 79 5.79 -12.90 -11.78
N ASN A 80 6.12 -13.99 -11.12
CA ASN A 80 7.26 -14.84 -11.44
C ASN A 80 6.84 -15.96 -12.40
#